data_AF-A0A2J1AVR6-F1
#
_entry.id   AF-A0A2J1AVR6-F1
#
_cell.length_a   1.000
_cell.length_b   1.000
_cell.length_c   1.000
_cell.angle_alpha   90.00
_cell.angle_beta   90.00
_cell.angle_gamma   90.00
#
_symmetry.space_group_name_H-M   'P 1'
#
loop_
_entity.id
_entity.type
_entity.pdbx_description
1 polymer ?
#
loop_
_entity_poly.entity_id
_entity_poly.type
_entity_poly.pdbx_seq_one_letter_code
_entity_poly.pdbx_strand_id
1 'polypeptide(L)' 'MTPREIELLTIAKLEHDGHQLSPAELRELRRQLAEGPVIARRYREMMTSHAYRWSKPAPLRAR' A
#
# COMPACT_ATOMS: atom_id res chain seq x y z
N MET A 1 -11.02 -6.85 -3.31
CA MET A 1 -10.85 -6.77 -1.84
C MET A 1 -10.98 -5.32 -1.40
N THR A 2 -11.86 -5.04 -0.45
CA THR A 2 -12.07 -3.71 0.12
C THR A 2 -11.17 -3.49 1.34
N PRO A 3 -10.87 -2.23 1.73
CA PRO A 3 -10.12 -1.96 2.97
C PRO A 3 -10.75 -2.61 4.21
N ARG A 4 -12.09 -2.71 4.24
CA ARG A 4 -12.83 -3.37 5.31
C ARG A 4 -12.63 -4.88 5.34
N GLU A 5 -12.60 -5.54 4.19
CA GLU A 5 -12.28 -6.97 4.10
C GLU A 5 -10.84 -7.25 4.54
N ILE A 6 -9.89 -6.38 4.15
CA ILE A 6 -8.49 -6.50 4.59
C ILE A 6 -8.40 -6.32 6.11
N GLU A 7 -9.11 -5.35 6.69
CA GLU A 7 -9.17 -5.12 8.14
C GLU A 7 -9.63 -6.38 8.87
N LEU A 8 -10.76 -6.96 8.44
CA LEU A 8 -11.33 -8.16 9.08
C LEU A 8 -10.40 -9.36 9.00
N LEU A 9 -9.79 -9.60 7.83
CA LEU A 9 -8.85 -10.71 7.65
C LEU A 9 -7.58 -10.52 8.47
N THR A 10 -7.08 -9.28 8.57
CA THR A 10 -5.89 -8.97 9.36
C THR A 10 -6.16 -9.17 10.85
N ILE A 11 -7.30 -8.69 11.34
CA ILE A 11 -7.72 -8.91 12.73
C ILE A 11 -7.85 -10.41 13.02
N ALA A 12 -8.57 -11.15 12.17
CA ALA A 12 -8.75 -12.58 12.36
C ALA A 12 -7.42 -13.35 12.38
N LYS A 13 -6.44 -12.95 11.54
CA LYS A 13 -5.10 -13.54 11.54
C LYS A 13 -4.34 -13.23 12.83
N LEU A 14 -4.38 -11.98 13.28
CA LEU A 14 -3.69 -11.55 14.50
C LEU A 14 -4.29 -12.24 15.74
N GLU A 15 -5.61 -12.34 15.83
CA GLU A 15 -6.30 -13.07 16.89
C GLU A 15 -5.96 -14.56 16.87
N HIS A 16 -5.89 -15.18 15.68
CA HIS A 16 -5.46 -16.58 15.53
C HIS A 16 -4.03 -16.80 16.01
N ASP A 17 -3.15 -15.83 15.79
CA ASP A 17 -1.75 -15.87 16.25
C ASP A 17 -1.62 -15.53 17.74
N GLY A 18 -2.73 -15.32 18.45
CA GLY A 18 -2.77 -15.05 19.89
C GLY A 18 -2.59 -13.57 20.26
N HIS A 19 -2.64 -12.66 19.29
CA HIS A 19 -2.55 -11.23 19.55
C HIS A 19 -3.93 -10.65 19.91
N GLN A 20 -4.01 -9.99 21.06
CA GLN A 20 -5.14 -9.12 21.39
C GLN A 20 -4.81 -7.69 21.00
N LEU A 21 -5.49 -7.18 19.98
CA LEU A 21 -5.33 -5.81 19.53
C LEU A 21 -5.94 -4.84 20.54
N SER A 22 -5.12 -3.93 21.04
CA SER A 22 -5.60 -2.77 21.78
C SER A 22 -6.40 -1.82 20.86
N PRO A 23 -7.25 -0.97 21.44
CA PRO A 23 -7.97 0.05 20.66
C PRO A 23 -7.04 1.02 19.90
N ALA A 24 -5.80 1.22 20.37
CA ALA A 24 -4.82 2.07 19.69
C ALA A 24 -4.28 1.39 18.43
N GLU A 25 -3.91 0.12 18.53
CA GLU A 25 -3.42 -0.67 17.38
C GLU A 25 -4.52 -0.83 16.33
N LEU A 26 -5.78 -1.01 16.74
CA LEU A 26 -6.91 -1.08 15.81
C LEU A 26 -7.09 0.23 15.02
N ARG A 27 -6.88 1.39 15.67
CA ARG A 27 -6.91 2.70 15.00
C ARG A 27 -5.76 2.88 14.02
N GLU A 28 -4.56 2.46 14.40
CA GLU A 28 -3.39 2.54 13.54
C GLU A 28 -3.51 1.62 12.32
N LEU A 29 -4.00 0.40 12.51
CA LEU A 29 -4.30 -0.53 11.42
C LEU A 29 -5.30 0.07 10.43
N ARG A 30 -6.39 0.69 10.92
CA ARG A 30 -7.36 1.39 10.07
C ARG A 30 -6.73 2.56 9.32
N ARG A 31 -5.86 3.32 9.98
CA ARG A 31 -5.14 4.44 9.38
C ARG A 31 -4.25 3.97 8.23
N GLN A 32 -3.46 2.92 8.45
CA GLN A 32 -2.57 2.35 7.44
C GLN A 32 -3.35 1.81 6.22
N LEU A 33 -4.48 1.16 6.47
CA LEU A 33 -5.36 0.68 5.39
C LEU A 33 -6.01 1.81 4.59
N ALA A 34 -6.28 2.95 5.23
CA ALA A 34 -6.78 4.14 4.55
C ALA A 34 -5.68 4.88 3.76
N GLU A 35 -4.46 4.93 4.29
CA GLU A 35 -3.30 5.58 3.65
C GLU A 35 -2.74 4.76 2.47
N GLY A 36 -2.77 3.43 2.55
CA GLY A 36 -2.23 2.53 1.52
C GLY A 36 -2.71 2.83 0.09
N PRO A 37 -4.03 2.92 -0.16
CA PRO A 37 -4.56 3.30 -1.47
C PRO A 37 -4.11 4.68 -1.95
N VAL A 38 -3.99 5.65 -1.04
CA VAL A 38 -3.55 7.02 -1.36
C VAL A 38 -2.09 7.02 -1.79
N ILE A 39 -1.22 6.31 -1.05
CA ILE A 39 0.20 6.18 -1.36
C ILE A 39 0.37 5.43 -2.69
N ALA A 40 -0.32 4.31 -2.87
CA ALA A 40 -0.26 3.53 -4.10
C ALA A 40 -0.73 4.33 -5.32
N ARG A 41 -1.76 5.17 -5.15
CA ARG A 41 -2.25 6.08 -6.19
C ARG A 41 -1.21 7.15 -6.53
N ARG A 42 -0.68 7.86 -5.53
CA ARG A 42 0.37 8.88 -5.72
C ARG A 42 1.61 8.29 -6.40
N TYR A 43 2.02 7.09 -6.00
CA TYR A 43 3.11 6.38 -6.65
C TYR A 43 2.80 6.09 -8.11
N ARG A 44 1.60 5.56 -8.42
CA ARG A 44 1.18 5.35 -9.80
C ARG A 44 1.20 6.63 -10.63
N GLU A 45 0.60 7.71 -10.11
CA GLU A 45 0.57 9.03 -10.73
C GLU A 45 1.97 9.58 -10.99
N MET A 46 2.88 9.43 -10.03
CA MET A 46 4.29 9.79 -10.19
C MET A 46 4.92 8.99 -11.35
N MET A 47 4.75 7.67 -11.37
CA MET A 47 5.32 6.77 -12.39
C MET A 47 4.77 7.01 -13.79
N THR A 48 3.50 7.41 -13.93
CA THR A 48 2.88 7.76 -15.23
C THR A 48 3.09 9.21 -15.64
N SER A 49 3.55 10.09 -14.74
CA SER A 49 3.74 11.51 -15.05
C SER A 49 4.78 11.72 -16.15
N HIS A 50 4.52 12.72 -17.02
CA HIS A 50 5.44 13.10 -18.08
C HIS A 50 6.78 13.62 -17.53
N ALA A 51 6.76 14.27 -16.36
CA ALA A 51 7.95 14.76 -15.67
C ALA A 51 8.87 13.60 -15.21
N TYR A 52 8.29 12.48 -14.76
CA TYR A 52 9.05 11.29 -14.39
C TYR A 52 9.53 10.47 -15.61
N ARG A 53 8.88 10.62 -16.78
CA ARG A 53 9.24 9.88 -18.01
C ARG A 53 10.57 10.28 -18.65
N TRP A 54 11.31 11.29 -18.16
CA TRP A 54 12.45 11.86 -18.89
C TRP A 54 13.85 11.77 -18.24
N SER A 55 14.19 10.63 -17.65
CA SER A 55 15.60 10.28 -17.37
C SER A 55 15.93 8.80 -17.63
N LYS A 56 15.27 8.13 -18.58
CA LYS A 56 15.73 6.82 -19.03
C LYS A 56 16.74 7.00 -20.17
N PRO A 57 18.03 6.68 -20.00
CA PRO A 57 18.92 6.59 -21.14
C PRO A 57 18.33 5.56 -22.11
N ALA A 58 18.32 5.90 -23.40
CA ALA A 58 17.80 5.02 -24.43
C ALA A 58 18.45 3.62 -24.28
N PRO A 59 17.69 2.52 -24.43
CA PRO A 59 18.27 1.19 -24.37
C PRO A 59 19.38 1.10 -25.43
N LEU A 60 20.62 0.88 -24.97
CA LEU A 60 21.76 0.62 -25.84
C LEU A 60 21.41 -0.62 -26.67
N ARG A 61 21.15 -0.43 -27.96
CA ARG A 61 20.95 -1.54 -28.88
C ARG A 61 22.25 -2.35 -28.86
N ALA A 62 22.17 -3.59 -28.39
CA ALA A 62 23.24 -4.56 -28.59
C ALA A 62 23.42 -4.72 -30.12
N ARG A 63 24.63 -4.42 -30.60
CA ARG A 63 25.06 -4.72 -31.97
C ARG A 63 25.47 -6.18 -32.08
#